data_AF-A0A5N9B3F2-F1
#
_entry.id   AF-A0A5N9B3F2-F1
#
_cell.length_a   1.000
_cell.length_b   1.000
_cell.length_c   1.000
_cell.angle_alpha   90.00
_cell.angle_beta   90.00
_cell.angle_gamma   90.00
#
_symmetry.space_group_name_H-M   'P 1'
#
loop_
_entity.id
_entity.type
_entity.pdbx_description
1 polymer ?
#
loop_
_entity_poly.entity_id
_entity_poly.type
_entity_poly.pdbx_seq_one_letter_code
_entity_poly.pdbx_strand_id
1 'polypeptide(L)'
;MEPVLFDGQHVLVMKIKEYKRNDIIVFHDKSSGMNNVKYVFGLPGDRLGKSGLKFYNLSIKSDNFQDDNVYEKVFVLNTNESFVLGYNEHN
;
A
#
# COMPACT_ATOMS: atom_id res chain seq x y z
N MET A 1 -4.99 -9.43 6.51
CA MET A 1 -3.55 -9.63 6.29
C MET A 1 -3.22 -11.10 6.12
N GLU A 2 -4.20 -12.00 6.27
CA GLU A 2 -4.03 -13.42 5.95
C GLU A 2 -3.67 -13.62 4.49
N PRO A 3 -2.86 -14.65 4.18
CA PRO A 3 -2.16 -15.58 5.10
C PRO A 3 -0.86 -15.04 5.74
N VAL A 4 -0.48 -13.79 5.53
CA VAL A 4 0.79 -13.25 6.08
C VAL A 4 0.71 -13.04 7.59
N LEU A 5 -0.42 -12.54 8.09
CA LEU A 5 -0.71 -12.40 9.51
C LEU A 5 -2.15 -12.85 9.80
N PHE A 6 -2.32 -13.65 10.85
CA PHE A 6 -3.59 -14.21 11.31
C PHE A 6 -4.16 -13.45 12.50
N ASP A 7 -5.47 -13.55 12.69
CA ASP A 7 -6.13 -13.00 13.88
C ASP A 7 -5.56 -13.61 15.18
N GLY A 8 -5.36 -12.77 16.20
CA GLY A 8 -4.73 -13.15 17.47
C GLY A 8 -3.21 -13.36 17.44
N GLN A 9 -2.55 -13.23 16.27
CA GLN A 9 -1.09 -13.41 16.18
C GLN A 9 -0.33 -12.28 16.88
N HIS A 10 0.63 -12.65 17.73
CA HIS A 10 1.53 -11.69 18.38
C HIS A 10 2.74 -11.40 17.48
N VAL A 11 3.07 -10.12 17.33
CA VAL A 11 4.20 -9.65 16.51
C VAL A 11 5.06 -8.64 17.27
N LEU A 12 6.37 -8.66 17.02
CA LEU A 12 7.28 -7.62 17.50
C LEU A 12 7.28 -6.46 16.49
N VAL A 13 7.05 -5.24 16.97
CA VAL A 13 7.01 -4.04 16.13
C VAL A 13 8.13 -3.08 16.54
N MET A 14 8.88 -2.58 15.56
CA MET A 14 9.91 -1.57 15.77
C MET A 14 9.49 -0.24 15.13
N LYS A 15 9.77 0.86 15.83
CA LYS A 15 9.60 2.21 15.27
C LYS A 15 10.85 2.60 14.48
N ILE A 16 10.68 2.82 13.17
CA ILE A 16 11.74 3.25 12.26
C ILE A 16 11.42 4.62 11.64
N LYS A 17 12.42 5.26 11.02
CA LYS A 17 12.27 6.60 10.42
C LYS A 17 11.78 6.56 8.98
N GLU A 18 12.21 5.56 8.22
CA GLU A 18 11.93 5.44 6.79
C GLU A 18 11.38 4.05 6.51
N TYR A 19 10.27 4.01 5.78
CA TYR A 19 9.63 2.76 5.35
C TYR A 19 10.06 2.42 3.93
N LYS A 20 10.10 1.13 3.63
CA LYS A 20 10.37 0.60 2.29
C LYS A 20 9.10 -0.06 1.74
N ARG A 21 9.04 -0.18 0.41
CA ARG A 21 7.98 -0.97 -0.23
C ARG A 21 8.02 -2.41 0.31
N ASN A 22 6.84 -2.99 0.48
CA ASN A 22 6.59 -4.30 1.09
C ASN A 22 6.83 -4.39 2.60
N ASP A 23 7.25 -3.32 3.29
CA ASP A 23 7.22 -3.31 4.74
C ASP A 23 5.79 -3.48 5.24
N ILE A 24 5.59 -4.28 6.28
CA ILE A 24 4.33 -4.36 7.01
C ILE A 24 4.40 -3.38 8.17
N ILE A 25 3.52 -2.39 8.15
CA ILE A 25 3.51 -1.31 9.13
C ILE A 25 2.25 -1.35 9.98
N VAL A 26 2.39 -0.82 11.19
CA VAL A 26 1.26 -0.50 12.07
C VAL A 26 1.10 1.02 12.06
N PHE A 27 -0.11 1.49 11.80
CA PHE A 27 -0.42 2.93 11.85
C PHE A 27 -1.75 3.16 12.55
N HIS A 28 -1.84 4.31 13.22
CA HIS A 28 -3.06 4.74 13.87
C HIS A 28 -3.96 5.46 12.86
N ASP A 29 -5.12 4.88 12.57
CA ASP A 29 -6.14 5.53 11.78
C ASP A 29 -6.98 6.45 12.67
N LYS A 30 -6.79 7.74 12.48
CA LYS A 30 -7.48 8.77 13.26
C LYS A 30 -9.00 8.76 13.06
N SER A 31 -9.50 8.26 11.93
CA SER A 31 -10.93 8.26 11.63
C SER A 31 -11.67 7.18 12.41
N SER A 32 -11.07 6.00 12.55
CA SER A 32 -11.62 4.88 13.33
C SER A 32 -11.13 4.84 14.78
N GLY A 33 -10.04 5.55 15.09
CA GLY A 33 -9.35 5.45 16.39
C GLY A 33 -8.62 4.12 16.60
N MET A 34 -8.49 3.30 15.55
CA MET A 34 -7.92 1.96 15.61
C MET A 34 -6.54 1.90 14.96
N ASN A 35 -5.70 1.00 15.48
CA ASN A 35 -4.44 0.66 14.82
C ASN A 35 -4.72 -0.34 13.70
N ASN A 36 -4.19 -0.05 12.51
CA ASN A 36 -4.30 -0.90 11.33
C ASN A 36 -2.93 -1.49 10.97
N VAL A 37 -2.94 -2.71 10.42
CA VAL A 37 -1.75 -3.41 9.94
C VAL A 37 -1.89 -3.66 8.45
N LYS A 38 -0.97 -3.13 7.64
CA LYS A 38 -1.01 -3.15 6.17
C LYS A 38 0.41 -3.19 5.60
N TYR A 39 0.57 -3.59 4.35
CA TYR A 39 1.85 -3.46 3.65
C TYR A 39 1.96 -2.12 2.93
N VAL A 40 3.17 -1.56 2.86
CA VAL A 40 3.48 -0.35 2.10
C VAL A 40 3.59 -0.72 0.63
N PHE A 41 2.63 -0.26 -0.18
CA PHE A 41 2.56 -0.51 -1.62
C PHE A 41 3.19 0.62 -2.45
N GLY A 42 2.99 1.87 -2.01
CA GLY A 42 3.52 3.06 -2.67
C GLY A 42 4.20 4.00 -1.67
N LEU A 43 5.29 4.61 -2.10
CA LEU A 43 6.08 5.59 -1.35
C LEU A 43 5.85 7.01 -1.91
N PRO A 44 6.20 8.06 -1.15
CA PRO A 44 6.11 9.44 -1.64
C PRO A 44 6.70 9.62 -3.05
N GLY A 45 5.93 10.26 -3.94
CA GLY A 45 6.30 10.47 -5.34
C GLY A 45 5.96 9.31 -6.28
N ASP A 46 5.51 8.14 -5.78
CA ASP A 46 5.06 7.05 -6.65
C ASP A 46 3.79 7.45 -7.42
N ARG A 47 3.74 7.04 -8.69
CA ARG A 47 2.55 7.15 -9.55
C ARG A 47 1.74 5.85 -9.44
N LEU A 48 0.51 5.95 -8.98
CA LEU A 48 -0.39 4.83 -8.78
C LEU A 48 -1.59 4.88 -9.73
N GLY A 49 -1.92 3.74 -10.32
CA GLY A 49 -3.12 3.54 -11.13
C GLY A 49 -4.16 2.70 -10.37
N LYS A 50 -5.44 3.05 -10.49
CA LYS A 50 -6.58 2.24 -10.05
C LYS A 50 -7.29 1.69 -11.28
N SER A 51 -7.73 0.43 -11.22
CA SER A 51 -8.64 -0.17 -12.20
C SER A 51 -9.55 -1.15 -11.47
N GLY A 52 -10.84 -0.82 -11.34
CA GLY A 52 -11.77 -1.58 -10.51
C GLY A 52 -11.32 -1.61 -9.03
N LEU A 53 -11.15 -2.81 -8.47
CA LEU A 53 -10.68 -3.00 -7.09
C LEU A 53 -9.16 -3.09 -6.97
N LYS A 54 -8.43 -3.05 -8.10
CA LYS A 54 -6.97 -3.26 -8.13
C LYS A 54 -6.23 -1.94 -8.19
N PHE A 55 -5.08 -1.93 -7.53
CA PHE A 55 -4.12 -0.84 -7.55
C PHE A 55 -2.80 -1.31 -8.15
N TYR A 56 -2.16 -0.43 -8.91
CA TYR A 56 -0.93 -0.71 -9.65
C TYR A 56 0.08 0.39 -9.32
N ASN A 57 1.31 0.00 -8.96
CA ASN A 57 2.39 0.95 -8.78
C ASN A 57 3.16 1.08 -10.09
N LEU A 58 2.89 2.17 -10.81
CA LEU A 58 3.45 2.44 -12.14
C LEU A 58 4.91 2.88 -12.08
N SER A 59 5.46 3.09 -10.88
CA SER A 59 6.85 3.49 -10.64
C SER A 59 7.80 2.31 -10.41
N ILE A 60 7.32 1.06 -10.32
CA ILE A 60 8.17 -0.12 -10.01
C ILE A 60 8.64 -0.87 -11.25
N LYS A 61 8.01 -0.70 -12.43
CA LYS A 61 8.50 -1.25 -13.70
C LYS A 61 8.31 -0.27 -14.85
N SER A 62 9.43 0.08 -15.51
CA SER A 62 9.42 0.46 -16.92
C SER A 62 9.18 -0.80 -17.75
N ASP A 63 8.43 -0.67 -18.83
CA ASP A 63 8.64 -1.37 -20.12
C ASP A 63 7.35 -1.64 -20.88
N ASN A 64 6.18 -1.34 -20.30
CA ASN A 64 4.98 -1.18 -21.10
C ASN A 64 4.29 0.10 -20.66
N PHE A 65 4.39 1.12 -21.51
CA PHE A 65 3.38 2.18 -21.59
C PHE A 65 2.04 1.50 -21.91
N GLN A 66 1.44 0.83 -20.92
CA GLN A 66 0.03 0.50 -20.96
C GLN A 66 -0.67 1.85 -20.95
N ASP A 67 -1.28 2.14 -22.10
CA ASP A 67 -2.14 3.28 -22.37
C ASP A 67 -2.92 3.65 -21.10
N ASP A 68 -2.80 4.90 -20.63
CA ASP A 68 -3.42 5.36 -19.38
C ASP A 68 -4.95 5.10 -19.37
N ASN A 69 -5.53 4.82 -20.55
CA ASN A 69 -6.88 4.33 -20.79
C ASN A 69 -7.26 3.02 -20.06
N VAL A 70 -6.31 2.24 -19.53
CA VAL A 70 -6.60 1.04 -18.73
C VAL A 70 -7.01 1.39 -17.29
N TYR A 71 -6.60 2.56 -16.80
CA TYR A 71 -6.82 2.99 -15.43
C TYR A 71 -7.98 3.99 -15.36
N GLU A 72 -8.96 3.71 -14.51
CA GLU A 72 -10.04 4.66 -14.22
C GLU A 72 -9.52 5.91 -13.49
N LYS A 73 -8.38 5.79 -12.80
CA LYS A 73 -7.74 6.90 -12.10
C LYS A 73 -6.24 6.68 -12.00
N VAL A 74 -5.48 7.73 -12.26
CA VAL A 74 -4.05 7.79 -11.98
C VAL A 74 -3.76 8.97 -11.06
N PHE A 75 -2.93 8.76 -10.04
CA PHE A 75 -2.54 9.80 -9.09
C PHE A 75 -1.10 9.61 -8.62
N VAL A 76 -0.49 10.69 -8.14
CA VAL A 76 0.87 10.69 -7.58
C VAL A 76 0.76 10.96 -6.08
N LEU A 77 1.51 10.20 -5.27
CA LEU A 77 1.54 10.39 -3.83
C LEU A 77 2.33 11.65 -3.45
N ASN A 78 1.80 12.44 -2.52
CA ASN A 78 2.50 13.61 -1.99
C ASN A 78 3.76 13.21 -1.21
N THR A 79 4.62 14.19 -0.91
CA THR A 79 5.91 13.98 -0.24
C THR A 79 5.82 13.38 1.17
N ASN A 80 4.64 13.42 1.79
CA ASN A 80 4.36 12.91 3.13
C ASN A 80 3.32 11.77 3.13
N GLU A 81 3.00 11.21 1.97
CA GLU A 81 1.99 10.17 1.83
C GLU A 81 2.62 8.82 1.48
N SER A 82 2.09 7.77 2.07
CA SER A 82 2.37 6.40 1.67
C SER A 82 1.06 5.70 1.38
N PHE A 83 1.05 4.85 0.35
CA PHE A 83 -0.12 4.07 0.01
C PHE A 83 0.03 2.67 0.55
N VAL A 84 -0.95 2.23 1.33
CA VAL A 84 -0.93 0.93 2.02
C VAL A 84 -2.09 0.07 1.58
N LEU A 85 -1.87 -1.24 1.56
CA LEU A 85 -2.88 -2.21 1.15
C LEU A 85 -2.93 -3.36 2.14
N GLY A 86 -4.12 -3.96 2.28
CA GLY A 86 -4.27 -5.18 3.03
C GLY A 86 -3.89 -6.36 2.17
N TYR A 87 -3.14 -7.31 2.71
CA TYR A 87 -3.04 -8.62 2.09
C TYR A 87 -4.35 -9.37 2.35
N ASN A 88 -5.02 -9.75 1.28
CA ASN A 88 -6.18 -10.64 1.29
C ASN A 88 -6.15 -11.42 -0.02
N GLU A 89 -5.78 -12.69 0.04
CA GLU A 89 -5.69 -13.58 -1.14
C GLU A 89 -7.03 -13.80 -1.84
N HIS A 90 -8.14 -13.42 -1.21
CA HIS A 90 -9.49 -13.61 -1.74
C HIS A 90 -10.02 -12.40 -2.55
N ASN A 91 -9.18 -11.40 -2.85
CA ASN A 91 -9.53 -10.24 -3.70
C ASN A 91 -8.74 -10.19 -5.01
#